data_AF-L9UMI8-F1
#
_entry.id   AF-L9UMI8-F1
#
_cell.length_a   1.000
_cell.length_b   1.000
_cell.length_c   1.000
_cell.angle_alpha   90.00
_cell.angle_beta   90.00
_cell.angle_gamma   90.00
#
_symmetry.space_group_name_H-M   'P 1'
#
loop_
_entity.id
_entity.type
_entity.pdbx_description
1 polymer ?
#
loop_
_entity_poly.entity_id
_entity_poly.type
_entity_poly.pdbx_seq_one_letter_code
_entity_poly.pdbx_strand_id
1 'polypeptide(L)'
;MKQTFTAVTAALLVLAPIALAIGPGAVAAQQDPYTVEVVAPDDFSTNGNQTLTVRVTNNADDAFLNPVVEVPISSPLSLPAGATDTVYADGDPSNTREAAVQDSTFQTGDALVISGANIDAGETRTYHFNVTVDTPGSTTVSADVRPLYNTDQNVRASTSMTALGTGTVSANVVDTDGNAVSNADVSIDGNAVGSSVSETVLEGEHTVSVSGLDGDYPSFTFDTAVGGDNSVTFVKQDEKTIQPIAYTSDETNIVVSSTSRTEGSAVSPVNTTVSFTFSKDSGTAVYEVQEPSVATKGDGTVSTDGNLVSESMVDGDKRLEIKPTGATTQVDLEYEGYELGNVNRDDTVDATDASAVSADVAKGQSPEYADVNDDGRVSAIDAMFIAQYAADNRTPDYSGVQ
;
A
#
# COMPACT_ATOMS: atom_id res chain seq x y z
N MET A 1 0.78 -16.37 -19.21
CA MET A 1 2.19 -15.96 -18.96
C MET A 1 2.42 -16.03 -17.46
N LYS A 2 3.29 -16.92 -16.98
CA LYS A 2 3.59 -17.03 -15.54
C LYS A 2 4.44 -15.81 -15.13
N GLN A 3 3.82 -14.84 -14.45
CA GLN A 3 4.56 -13.74 -13.85
C GLN A 3 5.26 -14.24 -12.59
N THR A 4 6.58 -14.28 -12.67
CA THR A 4 7.49 -14.56 -11.56
C THR A 4 7.49 -13.34 -10.64
N PHE A 5 6.91 -13.48 -9.44
CA PHE A 5 7.07 -12.52 -8.36
C PHE A 5 8.54 -12.49 -7.94
N THR A 6 9.21 -11.37 -8.19
CA THR A 6 10.55 -11.10 -7.66
C THR A 6 10.37 -10.58 -6.24
N ALA A 7 10.52 -11.45 -5.26
CA ALA A 7 10.60 -11.05 -3.85
C ALA A 7 11.86 -10.18 -3.67
N VAL A 8 11.66 -8.90 -3.33
CA VAL A 8 12.74 -8.02 -2.87
C VAL A 8 13.03 -8.40 -1.42
N THR A 9 13.96 -9.33 -1.25
CA THR A 9 14.49 -9.69 0.06
C THR A 9 15.29 -8.50 0.60
N ALA A 10 14.73 -7.77 1.56
CA ALA A 10 15.47 -6.78 2.35
C ALA A 10 16.69 -7.48 2.99
N ALA A 11 17.88 -7.15 2.49
CA ALA A 11 19.12 -7.71 2.97
C ALA A 11 19.44 -7.10 4.35
N LEU A 12 19.24 -7.90 5.40
CA LEU A 12 19.75 -7.64 6.73
C LEU A 12 21.29 -7.57 6.64
N LEU A 13 21.83 -6.36 6.56
CA LEU A 13 23.26 -6.12 6.47
C LEU A 13 23.87 -6.32 7.87
N VAL A 14 24.23 -7.56 8.20
CA VAL A 14 25.04 -7.87 9.38
C VAL A 14 26.44 -7.28 9.14
N LEU A 15 26.70 -6.12 9.73
CA LEU A 15 28.04 -5.54 9.83
C LEU A 15 28.92 -6.45 10.70
N ALA A 16 29.63 -7.37 10.05
CA ALA A 16 30.72 -8.09 10.68
C ALA A 16 31.92 -7.13 10.86
N PRO A 17 32.54 -7.04 12.04
CA PRO A 17 33.77 -6.28 12.19
C PRO A 17 34.89 -6.98 11.40
N ILE A 18 35.41 -6.29 10.36
CA ILE A 18 36.60 -6.74 9.63
C ILE A 18 37.81 -6.50 10.53
N ALA A 19 38.28 -7.54 11.21
CA ALA A 19 39.58 -7.56 11.85
C ALA A 19 40.68 -7.75 10.80
N LEU A 20 41.45 -6.69 10.49
CA LEU A 20 42.68 -6.81 9.71
C LEU A 20 43.72 -7.61 10.51
N ALA A 21 44.00 -8.84 10.08
CA ALA A 21 45.12 -9.64 10.58
C ALA A 21 46.41 -9.25 9.85
N ILE A 22 47.40 -8.69 10.57
CA ILE A 22 48.76 -8.46 10.08
C ILE A 22 49.75 -9.20 10.99
N GLY A 23 50.45 -10.19 10.43
CA GLY A 23 51.83 -10.59 10.76
C GLY A 23 52.17 -11.15 12.16
N PRO A 24 53.10 -12.12 12.28
CA PRO A 24 53.42 -12.77 13.54
C PRO A 24 54.35 -11.90 14.39
N GLY A 25 53.78 -11.32 15.43
CA GLY A 25 54.46 -10.62 16.51
C GLY A 25 53.41 -10.23 17.55
N ALA A 26 52.79 -11.22 18.19
CA ALA A 26 51.77 -11.00 19.21
C ALA A 26 52.40 -10.38 20.47
N VAL A 27 52.54 -9.05 20.47
CA VAL A 27 52.23 -8.30 21.68
C VAL A 27 50.75 -8.53 21.96
N ALA A 28 50.41 -9.08 23.12
CA ALA A 28 49.02 -9.10 23.55
C ALA A 28 48.50 -7.66 23.39
N ALA A 29 47.51 -7.45 22.53
CA ALA A 29 46.84 -6.16 22.46
C ALA A 29 46.39 -5.87 23.89
N GLN A 30 46.92 -4.80 24.50
CA GLN A 30 46.44 -4.33 25.77
C GLN A 30 44.96 -4.02 25.54
N GLN A 31 44.09 -4.85 26.09
CA GLN A 31 42.65 -4.62 26.00
C GLN A 31 42.39 -3.28 26.69
N ASP A 32 41.71 -2.37 25.99
CA ASP A 32 41.31 -1.12 26.60
C ASP A 32 40.53 -1.42 27.89
N PRO A 33 40.75 -0.67 28.97
CA PRO A 33 40.13 -0.94 30.28
C PRO A 33 38.60 -0.88 30.23
N TYR A 34 38.02 -0.31 29.17
CA TYR A 34 36.60 -0.29 28.92
C TYR A 34 36.33 -0.22 27.41
N THR A 35 35.13 -0.61 27.00
CA THR A 35 34.63 -0.50 25.61
C THR A 35 33.47 0.47 25.54
N VAL A 36 33.33 1.12 24.38
CA VAL A 36 32.29 2.11 24.11
C VAL A 36 31.52 1.69 22.86
N GLU A 37 30.20 1.82 22.90
CA GLU A 37 29.32 1.58 21.77
C GLU A 37 28.31 2.73 21.66
N VAL A 38 28.07 3.22 20.45
CA VAL A 38 27.01 4.19 20.16
C VAL A 38 25.87 3.46 19.45
N VAL A 39 24.65 3.56 19.97
CA VAL A 39 23.47 2.88 19.40
C VAL A 39 22.38 3.89 19.11
N ALA A 40 21.85 3.83 17.89
CA ALA A 40 20.69 4.59 17.44
C ALA A 40 19.39 3.78 17.59
N PRO A 41 18.23 4.44 17.65
CA PRO A 41 16.95 3.73 17.61
C PRO A 41 16.72 3.12 16.22
N ASP A 42 15.90 2.07 16.14
CA ASP A 42 15.61 1.36 14.89
C ASP A 42 14.86 2.26 13.88
N ASP A 43 14.08 3.22 14.37
CA ASP A 43 13.28 4.19 13.61
C ASP A 43 13.96 5.57 13.48
N PHE A 44 15.30 5.58 13.50
CA PHE A 44 16.09 6.80 13.41
C PHE A 44 15.69 7.65 12.19
N SER A 45 15.13 8.83 12.45
CA SER A 45 14.48 9.63 11.41
C SER A 45 14.50 11.13 11.69
N THR A 46 14.06 11.91 10.70
CA THR A 46 13.79 13.35 10.85
C THR A 46 12.48 13.66 11.58
N ASN A 47 11.73 12.64 11.99
CA ASN A 47 10.46 12.82 12.68
C ASN A 47 10.66 12.94 14.20
N GLY A 48 10.46 14.14 14.75
CA GLY A 48 10.51 14.35 16.20
C GLY A 48 11.89 14.13 16.83
N ASN A 49 11.90 13.86 18.14
CA ASN A 49 13.12 13.61 18.91
C ASN A 49 13.53 12.15 18.81
N GLN A 50 14.81 11.92 18.58
CA GLN A 50 15.45 10.60 18.48
C GLN A 50 16.30 10.35 19.73
N THR A 51 16.12 9.22 20.42
CA THR A 51 16.91 8.87 21.61
C THR A 51 18.14 8.05 21.21
N LEU A 52 19.32 8.67 21.24
CA LEU A 52 20.59 7.98 21.07
C LEU A 52 21.10 7.43 22.39
N THR A 53 21.91 6.38 22.32
CA THR A 53 22.55 5.80 23.49
C THR A 53 24.05 5.62 23.34
N VAL A 54 24.77 5.80 24.45
CA VAL A 54 26.19 5.43 24.58
C VAL A 54 26.30 4.38 25.67
N ARG A 55 26.77 3.19 25.31
CA ARG A 55 27.05 2.10 26.24
C ARG A 55 28.53 2.08 26.58
N VAL A 56 28.83 2.00 27.86
CA VAL A 56 30.20 1.93 28.39
C VAL A 56 30.31 0.67 29.22
N THR A 57 31.16 -0.27 28.80
CA THR A 57 31.40 -1.52 29.52
C THR A 57 32.79 -1.49 30.14
N ASN A 58 32.86 -1.65 31.46
CA ASN A 58 34.13 -1.71 32.17
C ASN A 58 34.70 -3.14 32.09
N ASN A 59 35.85 -3.29 31.43
CA ASN A 59 36.54 -4.58 31.27
C ASN A 59 37.71 -4.74 32.26
N ALA A 60 37.97 -3.72 33.08
CA ALA A 60 39.01 -3.76 34.10
C ALA A 60 38.54 -4.52 35.36
N ASP A 61 39.50 -4.93 36.18
CA ASP A 61 39.25 -5.60 37.46
C ASP A 61 38.77 -4.63 38.58
N ASP A 62 38.96 -3.32 38.38
CA ASP A 62 38.57 -2.26 39.30
C ASP A 62 37.40 -1.42 38.73
N ALA A 63 36.69 -0.69 39.60
CA ALA A 63 35.58 0.17 39.18
C ALA A 63 36.05 1.38 38.35
N PHE A 64 35.35 1.66 37.26
CA PHE A 64 35.55 2.85 36.43
C PHE A 64 34.77 4.03 37.04
N LEU A 65 35.49 4.87 37.80
CA LEU A 65 34.88 5.92 38.61
C LEU A 65 34.49 7.15 37.78
N ASN A 66 33.20 7.51 37.83
CA ASN A 66 32.58 8.69 37.22
C ASN A 66 33.21 9.09 35.87
N PRO A 67 33.06 8.26 34.83
CA PRO A 67 33.61 8.56 33.51
C PRO A 67 32.95 9.82 32.92
N VAL A 68 33.69 10.55 32.09
CA VAL A 68 33.13 11.61 31.26
C VAL A 68 32.78 11.01 29.91
N VAL A 69 31.55 11.19 29.46
CA VAL A 69 31.09 10.80 28.12
C VAL A 69 30.88 12.06 27.29
N GLU A 70 31.66 12.23 26.22
CA GLU A 70 31.56 13.35 25.30
C GLU A 70 31.01 12.86 23.95
N VAL A 71 29.90 13.46 23.50
CA VAL A 71 29.28 13.17 22.20
C VAL A 71 29.27 14.45 21.38
N PRO A 72 30.16 14.62 20.39
CA PRO A 72 30.11 15.75 19.46
C PRO A 72 28.78 15.77 18.72
N ILE A 73 28.15 16.94 18.69
CA ILE A 73 26.88 17.17 18.00
C ILE A 73 27.19 18.03 16.78
N SER A 74 27.01 17.46 15.60
CA SER A 74 27.26 18.14 14.34
C SER A 74 26.14 17.86 13.35
N SER A 75 25.95 18.78 12.40
CA SER A 75 24.96 18.65 11.32
C SER A 75 25.05 17.25 10.67
N PRO A 76 23.93 16.54 10.48
CA PRO A 76 22.54 17.02 10.59
C PRO A 76 21.91 16.89 11.98
N LEU A 77 22.68 16.59 13.02
CA LEU A 77 22.16 16.44 14.38
C LEU A 77 22.17 17.76 15.14
N SER A 78 21.12 17.98 15.90
CA SER A 78 20.96 19.09 16.81
C SER A 78 20.42 18.61 18.16
N LEU A 79 20.65 19.36 19.23
CA LEU A 79 20.08 19.06 20.54
C LEU A 79 18.73 19.78 20.68
N PRO A 80 17.64 19.08 21.03
CA PRO A 80 16.37 19.72 21.30
C PRO A 80 16.48 20.63 22.55
N ALA A 81 15.55 21.58 22.66
CA ALA A 81 15.49 22.45 23.84
C ALA A 81 15.36 21.61 25.13
N GLY A 82 16.23 21.88 26.12
CA GLY A 82 16.26 21.13 27.38
C GLY A 82 16.92 19.75 27.30
N ALA A 83 17.60 19.39 26.20
CA ALA A 83 18.24 18.07 26.03
C ALA A 83 19.13 17.68 27.22
N THR A 84 19.91 18.63 27.77
CA THR A 84 20.80 18.41 28.91
C THR A 84 20.07 17.99 30.19
N ASP A 85 18.84 18.47 30.38
CA ASP A 85 18.04 18.18 31.58
C ASP A 85 17.37 16.80 31.51
N THR A 86 17.38 16.18 30.33
CA THR A 86 16.71 14.91 30.03
C THR A 86 17.67 13.74 29.86
N VAL A 87 18.97 13.92 30.14
CA VAL A 87 19.95 12.84 30.06
C VAL A 87 19.78 11.90 31.26
N TYR A 88 19.71 10.59 31.01
CA TYR A 88 19.55 9.58 32.05
C TYR A 88 20.36 8.31 31.76
N ALA A 89 20.44 7.41 32.74
CA ALA A 89 21.18 6.16 32.62
C ALA A 89 20.33 4.89 32.85
N ASP A 90 20.75 3.79 32.22
CA ASP A 90 20.26 2.41 32.38
C ASP A 90 18.76 2.23 32.11
N GLY A 91 18.20 3.00 31.18
CA GLY A 91 16.79 2.90 30.83
C GLY A 91 15.82 3.50 31.86
N ASP A 92 16.31 4.13 32.93
CA ASP A 92 15.50 4.74 33.99
C ASP A 92 15.55 6.28 33.92
N PRO A 93 14.49 6.96 33.44
CA PRO A 93 14.44 8.42 33.37
C PRO A 93 14.58 9.14 34.72
N SER A 94 14.38 8.44 35.85
CA SER A 94 14.61 9.01 37.17
C SER A 94 16.09 9.02 37.58
N ASN A 95 16.91 8.19 36.92
CA ASN A 95 18.36 8.13 37.08
C ASN A 95 19.05 9.20 36.21
N THR A 96 18.68 10.46 36.45
CA THR A 96 19.18 11.61 35.71
C THR A 96 20.70 11.76 35.84
N ARG A 97 21.34 12.22 34.77
CA ARG A 97 22.78 12.53 34.73
C ARG A 97 22.98 14.01 34.46
N GLU A 98 23.96 14.58 35.14
CA GLU A 98 24.39 15.94 34.85
C GLU A 98 25.02 15.98 33.46
N ALA A 99 24.52 16.87 32.60
CA ALA A 99 25.03 17.06 31.26
C ALA A 99 25.13 18.54 30.91
N ALA A 100 26.07 18.89 30.04
CA ALA A 100 26.27 20.25 29.57
C ALA A 100 26.70 20.25 28.10
N VAL A 101 26.41 21.35 27.40
CA VAL A 101 26.94 21.59 26.06
C VAL A 101 28.25 22.37 26.20
N GLN A 102 29.33 21.85 25.61
CA GLN A 102 30.67 22.43 25.64
C GLN A 102 31.34 22.27 24.27
N ASP A 103 32.43 23.01 24.01
CA ASP A 103 33.26 22.76 22.82
C ASP A 103 33.81 21.32 22.86
N SER A 104 33.70 20.60 21.74
CA SER A 104 34.26 19.25 21.64
C SER A 104 35.78 19.27 21.81
N THR A 105 36.31 18.31 22.56
CA THR A 105 37.74 18.14 22.78
C THR A 105 38.43 17.32 21.69
N PHE A 106 37.67 16.71 20.77
CA PHE A 106 38.23 15.87 19.70
C PHE A 106 37.59 16.04 18.32
N GLN A 107 36.51 16.81 18.21
CA GLN A 107 35.92 17.25 16.93
C GLN A 107 35.71 18.77 16.94
N THR A 108 35.30 19.34 15.80
CA THR A 108 34.95 20.76 15.72
C THR A 108 33.48 20.95 16.06
N GLY A 109 33.16 21.98 16.85
CA GLY A 109 31.79 22.33 17.23
C GLY A 109 31.45 21.90 18.64
N ASP A 110 30.16 21.95 18.96
CA ASP A 110 29.63 21.64 20.27
C ASP A 110 29.60 20.11 20.52
N ALA A 111 29.68 19.72 21.78
CA ALA A 111 29.49 18.36 22.26
C ALA A 111 28.58 18.35 23.48
N LEU A 112 27.76 17.30 23.58
CA LEU A 112 27.07 16.94 24.81
C LEU A 112 28.07 16.21 25.72
N VAL A 113 28.40 16.81 26.85
CA VAL A 113 29.28 16.24 27.87
C VAL A 113 28.43 15.77 29.04
N ILE A 114 28.46 14.46 29.30
CA ILE A 114 27.67 13.79 30.34
C ILE A 114 28.62 13.34 31.45
N SER A 115 28.28 13.69 32.69
CA SER A 115 28.92 13.15 33.89
C SER A 115 28.38 11.75 34.16
N GLY A 116 29.23 10.76 33.93
CA GLY A 116 28.92 9.36 34.14
C GLY A 116 28.87 8.96 35.60
N ALA A 117 28.23 7.83 35.88
CA ALA A 117 28.28 7.18 37.18
C ALA A 117 29.37 6.12 37.22
N ASN A 118 29.79 5.74 38.44
CA ASN A 118 30.68 4.60 38.65
C ASN A 118 30.16 3.35 37.90
N ILE A 119 31.07 2.64 37.25
CA ILE A 119 30.78 1.38 36.55
C ILE A 119 31.65 0.31 37.20
N ASP A 120 31.05 -0.64 37.90
CA ASP A 120 31.81 -1.69 38.57
C ASP A 120 32.49 -2.62 37.54
N ALA A 121 33.45 -3.41 38.00
CA ALA A 121 34.20 -4.33 37.15
C ALA A 121 33.26 -5.32 36.44
N GLY A 122 33.36 -5.41 35.11
CA GLY A 122 32.50 -6.26 34.28
C GLY A 122 31.08 -5.74 34.05
N GLU A 123 30.72 -4.55 34.56
CA GLU A 123 29.40 -3.96 34.34
C GLU A 123 29.35 -3.04 33.12
N THR A 124 28.13 -2.83 32.61
CA THR A 124 27.82 -1.87 31.54
C THR A 124 26.90 -0.78 32.07
N ARG A 125 27.21 0.46 31.71
CA ARG A 125 26.34 1.62 31.93
C ARG A 125 25.86 2.15 30.59
N THR A 126 24.56 2.42 30.46
CA THR A 126 23.98 2.98 29.22
C THR A 126 23.50 4.40 29.47
N TYR A 127 23.98 5.37 28.70
CA TYR A 127 23.54 6.76 28.78
C TYR A 127 22.60 7.07 27.62
N HIS A 128 21.47 7.72 27.92
CA HIS A 128 20.43 8.07 26.95
C HIS A 128 20.31 9.59 26.82
N PHE A 129 20.20 10.09 25.60
CA PHE A 129 20.00 11.51 25.33
C PHE A 129 19.23 11.70 24.03
N ASN A 130 18.46 12.79 23.95
CA ASN A 130 17.66 13.10 22.78
C ASN A 130 18.42 14.01 21.81
N VAL A 131 18.27 13.74 20.52
CA VAL A 131 18.70 14.60 19.41
C VAL A 131 17.53 14.84 18.46
N THR A 132 17.62 15.89 17.67
CA THR A 132 16.79 16.10 16.48
C THR A 132 17.65 15.92 15.24
N VAL A 133 17.05 15.43 14.15
CA VAL A 133 17.73 15.22 12.88
C VAL A 133 17.12 16.14 11.82
N ASP A 134 17.92 17.08 11.32
CA ASP A 134 17.41 18.15 10.46
C ASP A 134 17.23 17.68 9.01
N THR A 135 18.04 16.74 8.53
CA THR A 135 17.99 16.22 7.15
C THR A 135 18.19 14.72 7.11
N PRO A 136 17.46 13.99 6.25
CA PRO A 136 17.62 12.54 6.11
C PRO A 136 18.92 12.19 5.41
N GLY A 137 19.33 10.93 5.53
CA GLY A 137 20.56 10.39 4.95
C GLY A 137 21.55 9.88 5.99
N SER A 138 22.74 9.51 5.52
CA SER A 138 23.77 8.90 6.38
C SER A 138 24.48 9.95 7.23
N THR A 139 24.60 9.66 8.53
CA THR A 139 25.38 10.43 9.50
C THR A 139 26.22 9.50 10.36
N THR A 140 27.29 10.03 10.95
CA THR A 140 28.14 9.29 11.90
C THR A 140 28.09 9.97 13.25
N VAL A 141 27.66 9.23 14.27
CA VAL A 141 27.73 9.69 15.65
C VAL A 141 28.97 9.10 16.28
N SER A 142 29.73 9.93 16.99
CA SER A 142 30.91 9.51 17.72
C SER A 142 30.74 9.78 19.21
N ALA A 143 31.36 8.97 20.05
CA ALA A 143 31.48 9.20 21.48
C ALA A 143 32.93 9.01 21.92
N ASP A 144 33.39 9.86 22.84
CA ASP A 144 34.65 9.72 23.56
C ASP A 144 34.33 9.50 25.03
N VAL A 145 34.92 8.45 25.61
CA VAL A 145 34.74 8.14 27.03
C VAL A 145 36.10 8.10 27.70
N ARG A 146 36.23 8.84 28.80
CA ARG A 146 37.49 8.98 29.53
C ARG A 146 37.30 9.08 31.05
N PRO A 147 38.25 8.63 31.87
CA PRO A 147 38.26 8.92 33.30
C PRO A 147 38.30 10.44 33.56
N LEU A 148 37.59 10.87 34.60
CA LEU A 148 37.55 12.28 35.01
C LEU A 148 38.93 12.90 35.26
N TYR A 149 39.88 12.11 35.77
CA TYR A 149 41.21 12.58 36.18
C TYR A 149 42.35 12.11 35.25
N ASN A 150 42.04 11.47 34.12
CA ASN A 150 43.04 10.99 33.18
C ASN A 150 42.51 11.01 31.74
N THR A 151 42.64 12.16 31.09
CA THR A 151 42.14 12.37 29.73
C THR A 151 42.90 11.61 28.65
N ASP A 152 44.10 11.10 28.97
CA ASP A 152 44.96 10.36 28.02
C ASP A 152 44.52 8.90 27.87
N GLN A 153 43.71 8.39 28.79
CA GLN A 153 43.03 7.11 28.68
C GLN A 153 41.63 7.37 28.14
N ASN A 154 41.49 7.67 26.86
CA ASN A 154 40.19 7.86 26.24
C ASN A 154 39.93 6.74 25.22
N VAL A 155 38.70 6.24 25.17
CA VAL A 155 38.25 5.28 24.15
C VAL A 155 37.19 5.96 23.32
N ARG A 156 37.33 5.85 22.00
CA ARG A 156 36.40 6.43 21.03
C ARG A 156 35.66 5.34 20.31
N ALA A 157 34.36 5.55 20.13
CA ALA A 157 33.53 4.73 19.28
C ALA A 157 32.75 5.62 18.32
N SER A 158 32.42 5.08 17.17
CA SER A 158 31.58 5.74 16.19
C SER A 158 30.68 4.74 15.50
N THR A 159 29.45 5.14 15.26
CA THR A 159 28.46 4.36 14.53
C THR A 159 27.90 5.20 13.39
N SER A 160 27.95 4.67 12.18
CA SER A 160 27.24 5.23 11.04
C SER A 160 25.80 4.73 11.04
N MET A 161 24.87 5.65 10.85
CA MET A 161 23.43 5.41 10.82
C MET A 161 22.80 6.19 9.67
N THR A 162 21.61 5.80 9.24
CA THR A 162 20.87 6.48 8.17
C THR A 162 19.57 6.99 8.76
N ALA A 163 19.41 8.32 8.79
CA ALA A 163 18.15 8.94 9.19
C ALA A 163 17.14 8.83 8.06
N LEU A 164 16.00 8.23 8.33
CA LEU A 164 14.88 8.20 7.41
C LEU A 164 14.23 9.58 7.30
N GLY A 165 13.84 9.96 6.09
CA GLY A 165 13.01 11.13 5.87
C GLY A 165 11.55 10.86 6.21
N THR A 166 10.72 11.88 5.98
CA THR A 166 9.26 11.77 6.09
C THR A 166 8.59 12.25 4.82
N GLY A 167 7.40 11.71 4.55
CA GLY A 167 6.47 12.21 3.54
C GLY A 167 5.05 12.25 4.10
N THR A 168 4.07 12.50 3.23
CA THR A 168 2.66 12.58 3.60
C THR A 168 1.87 11.49 2.90
N VAL A 169 1.03 10.78 3.66
CA VAL A 169 -0.01 9.90 3.10
C VAL A 169 -1.37 10.46 3.49
N SER A 170 -2.19 10.75 2.48
CA SER A 170 -3.54 11.26 2.66
C SER A 170 -4.58 10.27 2.15
N ALA A 171 -5.66 10.10 2.89
CA ALA A 171 -6.78 9.27 2.49
C ALA A 171 -8.07 10.04 2.75
N ASN A 172 -8.90 10.16 1.72
CA ASN A 172 -10.23 10.76 1.83
C ASN A 172 -11.27 9.67 1.64
N VAL A 173 -12.37 9.76 2.39
CA VAL A 173 -13.56 8.95 2.13
C VAL A 173 -14.73 9.90 1.85
N VAL A 174 -15.30 9.77 0.66
CA VAL A 174 -16.38 10.63 0.16
C VAL A 174 -17.56 9.79 -0.31
N ASP A 175 -18.74 10.37 -0.42
CA ASP A 175 -19.88 9.78 -1.13
C ASP A 175 -19.82 10.09 -2.63
N THR A 176 -20.83 9.64 -3.37
CA THR A 176 -20.94 9.83 -4.82
C THR A 176 -21.11 11.30 -5.24
N ASP A 177 -21.52 12.18 -4.33
CA ASP A 177 -21.63 13.63 -4.51
C ASP A 177 -20.36 14.38 -4.06
N GLY A 178 -19.34 13.66 -3.57
CA GLY A 178 -18.08 14.23 -3.07
C GLY A 178 -18.14 14.75 -1.62
N ASN A 179 -19.20 14.47 -0.86
CA ASN A 179 -19.28 14.85 0.55
C ASN A 179 -18.51 13.86 1.44
N ALA A 180 -17.86 14.35 2.49
CA ALA A 180 -17.11 13.50 3.41
C ALA A 180 -18.02 12.50 4.16
N VAL A 181 -17.56 11.26 4.27
CA VAL A 181 -18.26 10.16 4.97
C VAL A 181 -17.66 9.95 6.36
N SER A 182 -18.47 10.07 7.41
CA SER A 182 -17.99 10.10 8.80
C SER A 182 -17.95 8.74 9.53
N ASN A 183 -18.50 7.69 8.93
CA ASN A 183 -18.56 6.34 9.52
C ASN A 183 -17.53 5.38 8.90
N ALA A 184 -16.58 5.90 8.12
CA ALA A 184 -15.48 5.13 7.56
C ALA A 184 -14.31 5.07 8.54
N ASP A 185 -13.57 3.97 8.49
CA ASP A 185 -12.35 3.74 9.25
C ASP A 185 -11.19 3.50 8.27
N VAL A 186 -10.44 4.56 7.98
CA VAL A 186 -9.17 4.51 7.26
C VAL A 186 -8.09 3.93 8.17
N SER A 187 -7.29 3.04 7.61
CA SER A 187 -6.08 2.53 8.24
C SER A 187 -4.84 2.76 7.37
N ILE A 188 -3.73 3.14 8.00
CA ILE A 188 -2.39 3.19 7.40
C ILE A 188 -1.53 2.13 8.11
N ASP A 189 -0.97 1.19 7.34
CA ASP A 189 -0.21 0.04 7.83
C ASP A 189 -0.97 -0.79 8.89
N GLY A 190 -2.28 -0.90 8.70
CA GLY A 190 -3.19 -1.61 9.61
C GLY A 190 -3.58 -0.84 10.87
N ASN A 191 -3.04 0.37 11.09
CA ASN A 191 -3.42 1.22 12.22
C ASN A 191 -4.57 2.15 11.82
N ALA A 192 -5.68 2.12 12.54
CA ALA A 192 -6.81 3.01 12.30
C ALA A 192 -6.44 4.47 12.64
N VAL A 193 -6.67 5.39 11.71
CA VAL A 193 -6.22 6.79 11.79
C VAL A 193 -7.36 7.80 11.66
N GLY A 194 -8.57 7.38 11.27
CA GLY A 194 -9.77 8.22 11.22
C GLY A 194 -10.62 7.95 9.98
N SER A 195 -11.59 8.82 9.68
CA SER A 195 -12.47 8.65 8.50
C SER A 195 -11.94 9.31 7.22
N SER A 196 -11.20 10.40 7.37
CA SER A 196 -10.35 11.00 6.35
C SER A 196 -9.14 11.57 7.08
N VAL A 197 -7.95 11.45 6.50
CA VAL A 197 -6.69 11.73 7.19
C VAL A 197 -5.62 12.27 6.25
N SER A 198 -4.70 13.02 6.83
CA SER A 198 -3.42 13.38 6.23
C SER A 198 -2.35 13.19 7.30
N GLU A 199 -1.57 12.11 7.19
CA GLU A 199 -0.56 11.71 8.18
C GLU A 199 0.84 11.91 7.62
N THR A 200 1.74 12.40 8.49
CA THR A 200 3.18 12.36 8.21
C THR A 200 3.71 10.98 8.56
N VAL A 201 4.27 10.30 7.57
CA VAL A 201 4.84 8.95 7.70
C VAL A 201 6.33 8.98 7.39
N LEU A 202 7.06 7.95 7.82
CA LEU A 202 8.46 7.78 7.41
C LEU A 202 8.54 7.50 5.91
N GLU A 203 9.72 7.65 5.31
CA GLU A 203 9.89 7.21 3.93
C GLU A 203 9.80 5.68 3.82
N GLY A 204 9.26 5.17 2.70
CA GLY A 204 9.10 3.75 2.43
C GLY A 204 7.68 3.33 2.05
N GLU A 205 7.44 2.02 2.04
CA GLU A 205 6.17 1.44 1.63
C GLU A 205 5.10 1.56 2.73
N HIS A 206 3.96 2.16 2.38
CA HIS A 206 2.79 2.32 3.25
C HIS A 206 1.53 1.80 2.58
N THR A 207 0.76 0.99 3.30
CA THR A 207 -0.52 0.45 2.80
C THR A 207 -1.70 1.19 3.41
N VAL A 208 -2.59 1.69 2.56
CA VAL A 208 -3.81 2.40 2.92
C VAL A 208 -5.02 1.56 2.56
N SER A 209 -5.95 1.43 3.49
CA SER A 209 -7.24 0.75 3.29
C SER A 209 -8.35 1.44 4.05
N VAL A 210 -9.60 1.15 3.69
CA VAL A 210 -10.80 1.65 4.36
C VAL A 210 -11.69 0.48 4.79
N SER A 211 -12.35 0.64 5.92
CA SER A 211 -13.39 -0.26 6.43
C SER A 211 -14.56 0.54 7.02
N GLY A 212 -15.61 -0.13 7.51
CA GLY A 212 -16.79 0.54 8.08
C GLY A 212 -17.77 1.10 7.04
N LEU A 213 -17.46 0.95 5.76
CA LEU A 213 -18.36 1.17 4.64
C LEU A 213 -19.14 -0.11 4.31
N ASP A 214 -20.31 0.04 3.68
CA ASP A 214 -21.02 -1.08 3.08
C ASP A 214 -20.27 -1.49 1.80
N GLY A 215 -19.77 -2.73 1.76
CA GLY A 215 -19.01 -3.29 0.64
C GLY A 215 -17.54 -3.59 0.98
N ASP A 216 -16.89 -4.33 0.09
CA ASP A 216 -15.43 -4.54 0.11
C ASP A 216 -14.75 -3.38 -0.63
N TYR A 217 -13.59 -2.91 -0.18
CA TYR A 217 -12.86 -1.81 -0.84
C TYR A 217 -11.39 -2.21 -1.09
N PRO A 218 -10.78 -1.74 -2.19
CA PRO A 218 -9.38 -2.05 -2.48
C PRO A 218 -8.44 -1.43 -1.43
N SER A 219 -7.24 -1.99 -1.31
CA SER A 219 -6.12 -1.34 -0.61
C SER A 219 -5.11 -0.80 -1.61
N PHE A 220 -4.38 0.23 -1.20
CA PHE A 220 -3.33 0.85 -2.02
C PHE A 220 -2.01 0.85 -1.25
N THR A 221 -0.95 0.39 -1.89
CA THR A 221 0.41 0.50 -1.35
C THR A 221 1.15 1.61 -2.08
N PHE A 222 1.68 2.56 -1.32
CA PHE A 222 2.46 3.69 -1.80
C PHE A 222 3.91 3.57 -1.34
N ASP A 223 4.86 3.81 -2.24
CA ASP A 223 6.26 4.06 -1.86
C ASP A 223 6.44 5.57 -1.62
N THR A 224 6.50 5.96 -0.35
CA THR A 224 6.54 7.36 0.07
C THR A 224 7.98 7.85 0.13
N ALA A 225 8.32 8.77 -0.77
CA ALA A 225 9.62 9.43 -0.79
C ALA A 225 9.71 10.57 0.25
N VAL A 226 10.93 10.99 0.58
CA VAL A 226 11.18 12.20 1.38
C VAL A 226 10.49 13.42 0.78
N GLY A 227 9.60 14.05 1.56
CA GLY A 227 8.79 15.20 1.15
C GLY A 227 7.77 14.88 0.05
N GLY A 228 7.55 13.60 -0.26
CA GLY A 228 6.55 13.15 -1.22
C GLY A 228 5.16 13.14 -0.61
N ASP A 229 4.16 13.42 -1.44
CA ASP A 229 2.75 13.41 -1.05
C ASP A 229 2.02 12.33 -1.85
N ASN A 230 1.52 11.32 -1.14
CA ASN A 230 0.68 10.26 -1.68
C ASN A 230 -0.76 10.46 -1.26
N SER A 231 -1.70 10.22 -2.16
CA SER A 231 -3.14 10.36 -1.87
C SER A 231 -3.99 9.28 -2.51
N VAL A 232 -5.00 8.84 -1.76
CA VAL A 232 -6.10 8.01 -2.23
C VAL A 232 -7.43 8.64 -1.79
N THR A 233 -8.43 8.54 -2.64
CA THR A 233 -9.82 8.80 -2.26
C THR A 233 -10.62 7.52 -2.46
N PHE A 234 -11.36 7.12 -1.43
CA PHE A 234 -12.37 6.07 -1.49
C PHE A 234 -13.74 6.71 -1.65
N VAL A 235 -14.55 6.14 -2.51
CA VAL A 235 -15.89 6.65 -2.82
C VAL A 235 -16.90 5.63 -2.34
N LYS A 236 -17.68 5.98 -1.33
CA LYS A 236 -18.78 5.18 -0.82
C LYS A 236 -19.81 5.01 -1.92
N GLN A 237 -20.11 3.77 -2.27
CA GLN A 237 -21.20 3.46 -3.19
C GLN A 237 -22.56 3.63 -2.51
N ASP A 238 -23.47 4.32 -3.20
CA ASP A 238 -24.87 4.42 -2.79
C ASP A 238 -25.83 3.66 -3.73
N GLU A 239 -25.42 3.39 -4.98
CA GLU A 239 -26.19 2.66 -5.98
C GLU A 239 -25.30 1.75 -6.84
N LYS A 240 -25.86 0.61 -7.30
CA LYS A 240 -25.21 -0.30 -8.26
C LYS A 240 -25.21 0.30 -9.67
N THR A 241 -24.48 1.39 -9.85
CA THR A 241 -24.18 1.96 -11.17
C THR A 241 -22.68 1.91 -11.40
N ILE A 242 -22.24 2.05 -12.65
CA ILE A 242 -20.81 2.15 -12.96
C ILE A 242 -20.30 3.41 -12.26
N GLN A 243 -19.46 3.24 -11.23
CA GLN A 243 -18.90 4.34 -10.45
C GLN A 243 -17.48 4.00 -9.99
N PRO A 244 -16.60 4.99 -9.84
CA PRO A 244 -15.31 4.76 -9.19
C PRO A 244 -15.55 4.45 -7.71
N ILE A 245 -14.88 3.45 -7.18
CA ILE A 245 -14.88 3.13 -5.73
C ILE A 245 -13.62 3.62 -5.04
N ALA A 246 -12.56 3.86 -5.81
CA ALA A 246 -11.35 4.49 -5.32
C ALA A 246 -10.52 5.08 -6.47
N TYR A 247 -9.73 6.09 -6.16
CA TYR A 247 -8.74 6.64 -7.09
C TYR A 247 -7.58 7.31 -6.36
N THR A 248 -6.41 7.39 -6.99
CA THR A 248 -5.23 8.10 -6.48
C THR A 248 -4.94 9.36 -7.27
N SER A 249 -4.23 10.33 -6.69
CA SER A 249 -3.95 11.63 -7.35
C SER A 249 -5.24 12.43 -7.58
N ASP A 250 -5.59 12.72 -8.84
CA ASP A 250 -6.75 13.57 -9.18
C ASP A 250 -8.08 12.78 -9.21
N GLU A 251 -9.19 13.52 -9.09
CA GLU A 251 -10.54 12.98 -9.24
C GLU A 251 -10.74 12.32 -10.60
N THR A 252 -11.61 11.29 -10.62
CA THR A 252 -12.01 10.62 -11.85
C THR A 252 -13.51 10.77 -12.05
N ASN A 253 -13.91 11.04 -13.29
CA ASN A 253 -15.30 11.29 -13.66
C ASN A 253 -15.69 10.43 -14.85
N ILE A 254 -16.86 9.79 -14.77
CA ILE A 254 -17.43 9.09 -15.92
C ILE A 254 -18.03 10.14 -16.86
N VAL A 255 -17.56 10.13 -18.10
CA VAL A 255 -17.97 11.07 -19.16
C VAL A 255 -19.14 10.51 -19.95
N VAL A 256 -19.10 9.22 -20.26
CA VAL A 256 -20.12 8.51 -21.02
C VAL A 256 -20.21 7.08 -20.50
N SER A 257 -21.42 6.54 -20.43
CA SER A 257 -21.67 5.11 -20.23
C SER A 257 -22.79 4.64 -21.16
N SER A 258 -22.69 3.41 -21.65
CA SER A 258 -23.73 2.80 -22.48
C SER A 258 -23.73 1.29 -22.31
N THR A 259 -24.90 0.67 -22.50
CA THR A 259 -25.02 -0.78 -22.65
C THR A 259 -25.59 -1.06 -24.02
N SER A 260 -24.97 -1.98 -24.76
CA SER A 260 -25.43 -2.44 -26.07
C SER A 260 -25.54 -3.96 -26.09
N ARG A 261 -26.32 -4.49 -27.04
CA ARG A 261 -26.40 -5.93 -27.31
C ARG A 261 -26.18 -6.17 -28.80
N THR A 262 -25.47 -7.24 -29.12
CA THR A 262 -25.37 -7.69 -30.51
C THR A 262 -26.66 -8.35 -30.95
N GLU A 263 -26.94 -8.31 -32.25
CA GLU A 263 -27.93 -9.22 -32.83
C GLU A 263 -27.35 -10.63 -32.80
N GLY A 264 -28.03 -11.55 -32.09
CA GLY A 264 -27.67 -12.96 -32.06
C GLY A 264 -28.40 -13.75 -33.14
N SER A 265 -28.15 -15.06 -33.17
CA SER A 265 -28.86 -16.00 -34.05
C SER A 265 -28.93 -17.37 -33.39
N ALA A 266 -29.57 -18.34 -34.02
CA ALA A 266 -29.62 -19.71 -33.53
C ALA A 266 -28.24 -20.41 -33.44
N VAL A 267 -27.19 -19.80 -34.00
CA VAL A 267 -25.80 -20.31 -33.98
C VAL A 267 -24.78 -19.28 -33.49
N SER A 268 -25.22 -18.06 -33.15
CA SER A 268 -24.35 -16.98 -32.67
C SER A 268 -24.93 -16.40 -31.39
N PRO A 269 -24.14 -16.29 -30.31
CA PRO A 269 -24.62 -15.75 -29.05
C PRO A 269 -25.03 -14.28 -29.16
N VAL A 270 -25.99 -13.88 -28.32
CA VAL A 270 -26.31 -12.47 -28.08
C VAL A 270 -25.35 -11.96 -27.00
N ASN A 271 -24.36 -11.16 -27.41
CA ASN A 271 -23.40 -10.56 -26.49
C ASN A 271 -23.94 -9.24 -25.95
N THR A 272 -23.62 -8.93 -24.69
CA THR A 272 -23.95 -7.65 -24.06
C THR A 272 -22.66 -6.92 -23.75
N THR A 273 -22.52 -5.69 -24.24
CA THR A 273 -21.34 -4.86 -23.95
C THR A 273 -21.73 -3.71 -23.03
N VAL A 274 -21.06 -3.62 -21.89
CA VAL A 274 -21.11 -2.46 -20.99
C VAL A 274 -19.88 -1.61 -21.25
N SER A 275 -20.08 -0.42 -21.79
CA SER A 275 -19.01 0.52 -22.13
C SER A 275 -19.08 1.75 -21.25
N PHE A 276 -17.93 2.22 -20.80
CA PHE A 276 -17.82 3.54 -20.19
C PHE A 276 -16.51 4.23 -20.57
N THR A 277 -16.53 5.56 -20.55
CA THR A 277 -15.36 6.41 -20.73
C THR A 277 -15.24 7.28 -19.51
N PHE A 278 -14.05 7.33 -18.90
CA PHE A 278 -13.77 8.20 -17.77
C PHE A 278 -12.63 9.17 -18.09
N SER A 279 -12.64 10.33 -17.43
CA SER A 279 -11.57 11.32 -17.51
C SER A 279 -10.66 11.23 -16.29
N LYS A 280 -9.35 11.08 -16.53
CA LYS A 280 -8.29 11.07 -15.51
C LYS A 280 -6.92 11.18 -16.17
N ASP A 281 -6.09 12.12 -15.73
CA ASP A 281 -4.78 12.37 -16.36
C ASP A 281 -3.65 11.48 -15.82
N SER A 282 -3.74 11.02 -14.56
CA SER A 282 -2.69 10.24 -13.90
C SER A 282 -3.22 9.43 -12.72
N GLY A 283 -2.38 8.57 -12.15
CA GLY A 283 -2.71 7.74 -10.97
C GLY A 283 -3.41 6.44 -11.34
N THR A 284 -4.17 5.88 -10.39
CA THR A 284 -4.98 4.68 -10.57
C THR A 284 -6.44 5.02 -10.31
N ALA A 285 -7.37 4.40 -11.05
CA ALA A 285 -8.80 4.41 -10.77
C ALA A 285 -9.30 2.98 -10.63
N VAL A 286 -10.17 2.73 -9.65
CA VAL A 286 -10.81 1.45 -9.41
C VAL A 286 -12.31 1.63 -9.61
N TYR A 287 -12.87 0.82 -10.50
CA TYR A 287 -14.29 0.82 -10.84
C TYR A 287 -14.91 -0.52 -10.44
N GLU A 288 -16.17 -0.47 -10.05
CA GLU A 288 -17.03 -1.66 -10.02
C GLU A 288 -18.11 -1.54 -11.08
N VAL A 289 -18.26 -2.61 -11.85
CA VAL A 289 -19.18 -2.70 -12.96
C VAL A 289 -20.14 -3.84 -12.68
N GLN A 290 -21.40 -3.51 -12.54
CA GLN A 290 -22.45 -4.50 -12.35
C GLN A 290 -22.57 -5.39 -13.58
N GLU A 291 -22.68 -6.70 -13.37
CA GLU A 291 -23.00 -7.63 -14.45
C GLU A 291 -24.40 -7.31 -15.03
N PRO A 292 -24.59 -7.40 -16.37
CA PRO A 292 -25.90 -7.25 -16.97
C PRO A 292 -26.95 -8.17 -16.33
N SER A 293 -28.19 -7.71 -16.23
CA SER A 293 -29.28 -8.52 -15.64
C SER A 293 -29.68 -9.72 -16.49
N VAL A 294 -29.23 -9.79 -17.74
CA VAL A 294 -29.46 -10.93 -18.63
C VAL A 294 -28.47 -12.03 -18.30
N ALA A 295 -28.84 -13.29 -18.47
CA ALA A 295 -27.89 -14.37 -18.23
C ALA A 295 -26.66 -14.28 -19.16
N THR A 296 -25.55 -14.83 -18.70
CA THR A 296 -24.26 -14.82 -19.40
C THR A 296 -23.61 -16.19 -19.22
N LYS A 297 -22.67 -16.54 -20.12
CA LYS A 297 -21.86 -17.76 -20.03
C LYS A 297 -20.60 -17.57 -19.16
N GLY A 298 -20.40 -16.38 -18.57
CA GLY A 298 -19.26 -16.08 -17.69
C GLY A 298 -19.11 -14.61 -17.34
N ASP A 299 -18.02 -14.29 -16.64
CA ASP A 299 -17.81 -13.02 -15.92
C ASP A 299 -17.45 -11.80 -16.81
N GLY A 300 -17.63 -11.91 -18.12
CA GLY A 300 -17.26 -10.90 -19.11
C GLY A 300 -15.76 -10.77 -19.39
N THR A 301 -15.44 -10.24 -20.57
CA THR A 301 -14.06 -9.93 -21.01
C THR A 301 -13.85 -8.42 -21.12
N VAL A 302 -12.77 -7.93 -20.54
CA VAL A 302 -12.44 -6.49 -20.49
C VAL A 302 -11.51 -6.10 -21.62
N SER A 303 -11.84 -5.02 -22.31
CA SER A 303 -10.95 -4.31 -23.24
C SER A 303 -10.86 -2.84 -22.82
N THR A 304 -9.66 -2.26 -22.85
CA THR A 304 -9.44 -0.85 -22.51
C THR A 304 -8.25 -0.30 -23.28
N ASP A 305 -8.27 1.00 -23.59
CA ASP A 305 -7.13 1.75 -24.12
C ASP A 305 -6.19 2.27 -22.99
N GLY A 306 -6.58 2.08 -21.74
CA GLY A 306 -5.74 2.25 -20.56
C GLY A 306 -4.87 1.03 -20.25
N ASN A 307 -4.10 1.12 -19.16
CA ASN A 307 -3.37 -0.03 -18.62
C ASN A 307 -4.23 -0.71 -17.56
N LEU A 308 -4.83 -1.85 -17.91
CA LEU A 308 -5.52 -2.72 -16.94
C LEU A 308 -4.47 -3.34 -15.99
N VAL A 309 -4.55 -2.99 -14.71
CA VAL A 309 -3.63 -3.47 -13.66
C VAL A 309 -4.12 -4.78 -13.08
N SER A 310 -5.41 -4.83 -12.73
CA SER A 310 -6.04 -6.00 -12.15
C SER A 310 -7.54 -6.06 -12.47
N GLU A 311 -8.08 -7.28 -12.43
CA GLU A 311 -9.48 -7.60 -12.65
C GLU A 311 -9.90 -8.67 -11.64
N SER A 312 -11.05 -8.50 -10.99
CA SER A 312 -11.58 -9.48 -10.02
C SER A 312 -13.11 -9.42 -9.95
N MET A 313 -13.72 -10.41 -9.30
CA MET A 313 -15.14 -10.43 -8.97
C MET A 313 -15.32 -10.15 -7.49
N VAL A 314 -16.19 -9.19 -7.15
CA VAL A 314 -16.52 -8.80 -5.77
C VAL A 314 -18.03 -8.67 -5.68
N ASP A 315 -18.66 -9.46 -4.82
CA ASP A 315 -20.12 -9.47 -4.61
C ASP A 315 -20.96 -9.60 -5.90
N GLY A 316 -20.42 -10.30 -6.90
CA GLY A 316 -21.05 -10.51 -8.22
C GLY A 316 -20.79 -9.37 -9.22
N ASP A 317 -20.15 -8.30 -8.80
CA ASP A 317 -19.77 -7.18 -9.66
C ASP A 317 -18.30 -7.32 -10.09
N LYS A 318 -17.97 -6.82 -11.29
CA LYS A 318 -16.61 -6.88 -11.82
C LYS A 318 -15.83 -5.64 -11.37
N ARG A 319 -14.76 -5.87 -10.58
CA ARG A 319 -13.85 -4.82 -10.14
C ARG A 319 -12.65 -4.69 -11.08
N LEU A 320 -12.43 -3.47 -11.56
CA LEU A 320 -11.36 -3.13 -12.51
C LEU A 320 -10.43 -2.09 -11.91
N GLU A 321 -9.14 -2.38 -11.84
CA GLU A 321 -8.10 -1.41 -11.50
C GLU A 321 -7.38 -0.96 -12.78
N ILE A 322 -7.46 0.33 -13.10
CA ILE A 322 -7.01 0.88 -14.37
C ILE A 322 -6.09 2.06 -14.13
N LYS A 323 -4.94 2.06 -14.81
CA LYS A 323 -4.05 3.23 -14.93
C LYS A 323 -4.29 3.90 -16.28
N PRO A 324 -4.82 5.13 -16.33
CA PRO A 324 -5.07 5.82 -17.58
C PRO A 324 -3.76 6.10 -18.33
N THR A 325 -3.83 6.08 -19.65
CA THR A 325 -2.70 6.38 -20.56
C THR A 325 -2.82 7.75 -21.22
N GLY A 326 -3.96 8.42 -21.03
CA GLY A 326 -4.28 9.77 -21.52
C GLY A 326 -5.49 10.34 -20.77
N ALA A 327 -5.87 11.57 -21.11
CA ALA A 327 -6.89 12.33 -20.38
C ALA A 327 -8.28 11.67 -20.32
N THR A 328 -8.58 10.80 -21.28
CA THR A 328 -9.77 9.95 -21.30
C THR A 328 -9.36 8.51 -21.52
N THR A 329 -10.04 7.58 -20.86
CA THR A 329 -9.83 6.14 -21.02
C THR A 329 -11.19 5.47 -21.27
N GLN A 330 -11.26 4.68 -22.33
CA GLN A 330 -12.41 3.86 -22.67
C GLN A 330 -12.24 2.44 -22.10
N VAL A 331 -13.34 1.89 -21.60
CA VAL A 331 -13.42 0.54 -21.09
C VAL A 331 -14.67 -0.11 -21.66
N ASP A 332 -14.51 -1.29 -22.25
CA ASP A 332 -15.58 -2.13 -22.76
C ASP A 332 -15.54 -3.48 -22.03
N LEU A 333 -16.66 -3.87 -21.43
CA LEU A 333 -16.86 -5.19 -20.81
C LEU A 333 -17.86 -5.95 -21.66
N GLU A 334 -17.39 -6.98 -22.35
CA GLU A 334 -18.22 -7.83 -23.20
C GLU A 334 -18.61 -9.12 -22.45
N TYR A 335 -19.91 -9.33 -22.27
CA TYR A 335 -20.48 -10.52 -21.68
C TYR A 335 -21.07 -11.39 -22.77
N GLU A 336 -20.56 -12.61 -22.92
CA GLU A 336 -21.11 -13.60 -23.85
C GLU A 336 -22.43 -14.14 -23.28
N GLY A 337 -23.52 -13.99 -24.03
CA GLY A 337 -24.81 -14.57 -23.71
C GLY A 337 -25.02 -15.94 -24.35
N TYR A 338 -26.27 -16.36 -24.46
CA TYR A 338 -26.66 -17.56 -25.20
C TYR A 338 -27.11 -17.23 -26.63
N GLU A 339 -27.13 -18.26 -27.47
CA GLU A 339 -27.68 -18.20 -28.82
C GLU A 339 -29.14 -17.73 -28.78
N LEU A 340 -29.54 -16.93 -29.76
CA LEU A 340 -30.92 -16.46 -29.86
C LEU A 340 -31.83 -17.68 -30.10
N GLY A 341 -32.84 -17.87 -29.25
CA GLY A 341 -33.69 -19.05 -29.22
C GLY A 341 -33.30 -20.14 -28.22
N ASN A 342 -32.12 -20.06 -27.58
CA ASN A 342 -31.66 -21.00 -26.55
C ASN A 342 -32.18 -20.57 -25.17
N VAL A 343 -33.41 -20.97 -24.84
CA VAL A 343 -34.08 -20.48 -23.62
C VAL A 343 -33.84 -21.37 -22.42
N ASN A 344 -33.45 -22.63 -22.66
CA ASN A 344 -33.10 -23.57 -21.59
C ASN A 344 -31.62 -23.45 -21.17
N ARG A 345 -30.80 -22.71 -21.93
CA ARG A 345 -29.38 -22.42 -21.69
C ARG A 345 -28.47 -23.66 -21.74
N ASP A 346 -28.74 -24.57 -22.68
CA ASP A 346 -27.97 -25.83 -22.84
C ASP A 346 -26.94 -25.82 -23.99
N ASP A 347 -26.58 -24.63 -24.47
CA ASP A 347 -25.68 -24.38 -25.63
C ASP A 347 -26.18 -24.90 -26.99
N THR A 348 -27.44 -25.29 -27.09
CA THR A 348 -28.09 -25.68 -28.35
C THR A 348 -29.43 -24.99 -28.53
N VAL A 349 -29.84 -24.79 -29.78
CA VAL A 349 -31.18 -24.29 -30.12
C VAL A 349 -31.93 -25.42 -30.80
N ASP A 350 -32.88 -26.03 -30.09
CA ASP A 350 -33.61 -27.19 -30.57
C ASP A 350 -35.12 -27.17 -30.27
N ALA A 351 -35.81 -28.29 -30.52
CA ALA A 351 -37.26 -28.40 -30.30
C ALA A 351 -37.66 -28.32 -28.81
N THR A 352 -36.74 -28.58 -27.89
CA THR A 352 -36.91 -28.41 -26.44
C THR A 352 -37.08 -26.95 -26.10
N ASP A 353 -36.28 -26.06 -26.70
CA ASP A 353 -36.40 -24.62 -26.51
C ASP A 353 -37.73 -24.08 -27.01
N ALA A 354 -38.16 -24.50 -28.21
CA ALA A 354 -39.47 -24.14 -28.74
C ALA A 354 -40.62 -24.55 -27.80
N SER A 355 -40.49 -25.74 -27.18
CA SER A 355 -41.45 -26.25 -26.21
C SER A 355 -41.42 -25.44 -24.91
N ALA A 356 -40.24 -25.04 -24.44
CA ALA A 356 -40.06 -24.20 -23.26
C ALA A 356 -40.67 -22.80 -23.47
N VAL A 357 -40.38 -22.13 -24.60
CA VAL A 357 -41.02 -20.85 -24.97
C VAL A 357 -42.54 -20.98 -24.99
N SER A 358 -43.07 -22.03 -25.62
CA SER A 358 -44.52 -22.26 -25.67
C SER A 358 -45.15 -22.40 -24.28
N ALA A 359 -44.47 -23.12 -23.38
CA ALA A 359 -44.93 -23.34 -22.01
C ALA A 359 -44.90 -22.04 -21.18
N ASP A 360 -43.90 -21.19 -21.38
CA ASP A 360 -43.73 -19.94 -20.65
C ASP A 360 -44.67 -18.84 -21.16
N VAL A 361 -44.87 -18.75 -22.48
CA VAL A 361 -45.90 -17.88 -23.08
C VAL A 361 -47.28 -18.24 -22.54
N ALA A 362 -47.60 -19.53 -22.37
CA ALA A 362 -48.87 -19.97 -21.77
C ALA A 362 -49.05 -19.53 -20.31
N LYS A 363 -47.95 -19.26 -19.59
CA LYS A 363 -47.95 -18.71 -18.22
C LYS A 363 -47.87 -17.17 -18.20
N GLY A 364 -47.78 -16.52 -19.36
CA GLY A 364 -47.55 -15.08 -19.47
C GLY A 364 -46.13 -14.66 -19.08
N GLN A 365 -45.15 -15.55 -19.24
CA GLN A 365 -43.74 -15.29 -19.00
C GLN A 365 -43.02 -14.98 -20.32
N SER A 366 -41.92 -14.23 -20.23
CA SER A 366 -41.08 -13.87 -21.38
C SER A 366 -39.65 -14.30 -21.07
N PRO A 367 -39.27 -15.56 -21.40
CA PRO A 367 -37.92 -16.04 -21.20
C PRO A 367 -36.91 -15.21 -22.00
N GLU A 368 -35.70 -15.08 -21.48
CA GLU A 368 -34.58 -14.44 -22.17
C GLU A 368 -34.24 -15.19 -23.46
N TYR A 369 -33.73 -14.48 -24.46
CA TYR A 369 -33.38 -15.01 -25.79
C TYR A 369 -34.54 -15.59 -26.60
N ALA A 370 -35.78 -15.50 -26.11
CA ALA A 370 -36.93 -16.12 -26.75
C ALA A 370 -37.58 -15.27 -27.84
N ASP A 371 -37.34 -13.96 -27.87
CA ASP A 371 -37.85 -13.05 -28.91
C ASP A 371 -36.95 -13.16 -30.15
N VAL A 372 -37.22 -14.19 -30.97
CA VAL A 372 -36.33 -14.54 -32.09
C VAL A 372 -36.68 -13.79 -33.38
N ASN A 373 -37.82 -13.08 -33.40
CA ASN A 373 -38.26 -12.26 -34.52
C ASN A 373 -38.07 -10.75 -34.29
N ASP A 374 -37.55 -10.36 -33.12
CA ASP A 374 -37.26 -8.99 -32.68
C ASP A 374 -38.47 -8.05 -32.80
N ASP A 375 -39.68 -8.57 -32.52
CA ASP A 375 -40.91 -7.77 -32.53
C ASP A 375 -41.21 -7.11 -31.16
N GLY A 376 -40.35 -7.36 -30.17
CA GLY A 376 -40.42 -6.86 -28.81
C GLY A 376 -41.35 -7.68 -27.91
N ARG A 377 -41.82 -8.85 -28.36
CA ARG A 377 -42.72 -9.72 -27.60
C ARG A 377 -42.41 -11.20 -27.81
N VAL A 378 -42.21 -11.90 -26.70
CA VAL A 378 -42.15 -13.37 -26.72
C VAL A 378 -43.56 -13.95 -26.88
N SER A 379 -43.77 -14.73 -27.93
CA SER A 379 -45.07 -15.27 -28.33
C SER A 379 -44.97 -16.71 -28.87
N ALA A 380 -46.11 -17.29 -29.23
CA ALA A 380 -46.15 -18.60 -29.90
C ALA A 380 -45.51 -18.57 -31.31
N ILE A 381 -45.34 -17.38 -31.91
CA ILE A 381 -44.66 -17.21 -33.19
C ILE A 381 -43.16 -17.50 -33.01
N ASP A 382 -42.57 -17.05 -31.92
CA ASP A 382 -41.17 -17.29 -31.61
C ASP A 382 -40.88 -18.77 -31.39
N ALA A 383 -41.71 -19.44 -30.60
CA ALA A 383 -41.64 -20.89 -30.43
C ALA A 383 -41.76 -21.62 -31.79
N MET A 384 -42.63 -21.16 -32.68
CA MET A 384 -42.76 -21.72 -34.03
C MET A 384 -41.50 -21.47 -34.87
N PHE A 385 -40.85 -20.31 -34.76
CA PHE A 385 -39.62 -19.99 -35.50
C PHE A 385 -38.45 -20.85 -35.01
N ILE A 386 -38.31 -21.03 -33.70
CA ILE A 386 -37.32 -21.95 -33.10
C ILE A 386 -37.58 -23.39 -33.57
N ALA A 387 -38.84 -23.85 -33.54
CA ALA A 387 -39.18 -25.20 -34.02
C ALA A 387 -38.91 -25.39 -35.52
N GLN A 388 -39.15 -24.35 -36.33
CA GLN A 388 -38.85 -24.40 -37.77
C GLN A 388 -37.34 -24.47 -38.02
N TYR A 389 -36.54 -23.73 -37.26
CA TYR A 389 -35.08 -23.81 -37.32
C TYR A 389 -34.59 -25.21 -36.90
N ALA A 390 -35.06 -25.73 -35.76
CA ALA A 390 -34.70 -27.06 -35.26
C ALA A 390 -35.06 -28.22 -36.21
N ALA A 391 -35.99 -27.97 -37.14
CA ALA A 391 -36.41 -28.92 -38.18
C ALA A 391 -35.79 -28.62 -39.56
N ASP A 392 -34.74 -27.79 -39.62
CA ASP A 392 -34.04 -27.37 -40.85
C ASP A 392 -34.94 -26.70 -41.90
N ASN A 393 -36.02 -26.02 -41.47
CA ASN A 393 -36.96 -25.31 -42.35
C ASN A 393 -36.80 -23.78 -42.29
N ARG A 394 -35.87 -23.26 -41.48
CA ARG A 394 -35.65 -21.82 -41.30
C ARG A 394 -34.17 -21.53 -41.14
N THR A 395 -33.74 -20.37 -41.61
CA THR A 395 -32.35 -19.92 -41.48
C THR A 395 -31.99 -19.59 -40.02
N PRO A 396 -30.70 -19.66 -39.63
CA PRO A 396 -30.28 -19.40 -38.25
C PRO A 396 -30.62 -17.99 -37.73
N ASP A 397 -30.70 -16.99 -38.61
CA ASP A 397 -31.10 -15.61 -38.29
C ASP A 397 -32.63 -15.41 -38.22
N TYR A 398 -33.39 -16.50 -38.33
CA TYR A 398 -34.86 -16.52 -38.32
C TYR A 398 -35.56 -15.68 -39.41
N SER A 399 -34.83 -15.13 -40.39
CA SER A 399 -35.39 -14.20 -41.38
C SER A 399 -36.00 -14.90 -42.61
N GLY A 400 -35.56 -16.13 -42.93
CA GLY A 400 -35.93 -16.85 -44.14
C GLY A 400 -36.33 -18.31 -43.93
N VAL A 401 -37.15 -18.84 -44.83
CA VAL A 401 -37.47 -20.29 -44.92
C VAL A 401 -36.40 -20.96 -45.78
N GLN A 402 -35.97 -22.17 -45.40
CA GLN A 402 -35.00 -22.96 -46.18
C GLN A 402 -35.64 -23.81 -47.28
#